data_AF-A0A0F8W3X3-F1
#
_entry.id   AF-A0A0F8W3X3-F1
#
_cell.length_a   1.000
_cell.length_b   1.000
_cell.length_c   1.000
_cell.angle_alpha   90.00
_cell.angle_beta   90.00
_cell.angle_gamma   90.00
#
_symmetry.space_group_name_H-M   'P 1'
#
loop_
_entity.id
_entity.type
_entity.pdbx_description
1 polymer ?
#
loop_
_entity_poly.entity_id
_entity_poly.type
_entity_poly.pdbx_seq_one_letter_code
_entity_poly.pdbx_strand_id
1 'polypeptide(L)'
;MFCVVNLPETVKGALFARYSRYPGTLRRLFLDEFAGEGVETGAGAGIGSKRAEQLYERVFVEFGDDSVAQLGGAHLACEGTSNVLTKILQRGRLAAYLEQSTRYIAYDRRLPSGRYRYYWHERLGEPYAAAMERIFDLYAQGLGRLREWCAEQFPRLDEPEPVWKRSINAKALDALRGLLPAS
;
A
#
# COMPACT_ATOMS: atom_id res chain seq x y z
N MET A 1 10.70 -27.36 15.86
CA MET A 1 10.17 -26.14 15.20
C MET A 1 8.97 -26.56 14.36
N PHE A 2 7.85 -25.84 14.43
CA PHE A 2 6.69 -26.04 13.55
C PHE A 2 6.09 -24.67 13.22
N CYS A 3 5.30 -24.61 12.14
CA CYS A 3 4.58 -23.41 11.74
C CYS A 3 3.09 -23.65 11.88
N VAL A 4 2.37 -22.65 12.39
CA VAL A 4 0.92 -22.59 12.32
C VAL A 4 0.55 -21.87 11.02
N VAL A 5 -0.14 -22.56 10.12
CA VAL A 5 -0.55 -22.03 8.82
C VAL A 5 -2.07 -22.16 8.67
N ASN A 6 -2.66 -21.37 7.77
CA ASN A 6 -4.08 -21.45 7.42
C ASN A 6 -5.07 -21.24 8.59
N LEU A 7 -4.68 -20.47 9.61
CA LEU A 7 -5.61 -19.94 10.62
C LEU A 7 -6.01 -18.50 10.28
N PRO A 8 -7.24 -18.08 10.63
CA PRO A 8 -7.58 -16.65 10.65
C PRO A 8 -6.64 -15.85 11.56
N GLU A 9 -6.32 -14.60 11.19
CA GLU A 9 -5.41 -13.74 11.98
C GLU A 9 -5.92 -13.50 13.42
N THR A 10 -7.23 -13.37 13.60
CA THR A 10 -7.86 -13.24 14.93
C THR A 10 -7.59 -14.47 15.81
N VAL A 11 -7.66 -15.67 15.24
CA VAL A 11 -7.37 -16.93 15.95
C VAL A 11 -5.89 -17.05 16.28
N LYS A 12 -4.98 -16.64 15.37
CA LYS A 12 -3.54 -16.58 15.67
C LYS A 12 -3.27 -15.62 16.82
N GLY A 13 -3.83 -14.41 16.78
CA GLY A 13 -3.70 -13.42 17.85
C GLY A 13 -4.16 -13.97 19.20
N ALA A 14 -5.36 -14.54 19.25
CA ALA A 14 -5.92 -15.13 20.47
C ALA A 14 -5.09 -16.30 21.01
N LEU A 15 -4.63 -17.19 20.13
CA LEU A 15 -3.81 -18.34 20.50
C LEU A 15 -2.48 -17.90 21.13
N PHE A 16 -1.76 -16.95 20.52
CA PHE A 16 -0.48 -16.48 21.05
C PHE A 16 -0.63 -15.62 22.31
N ALA A 17 -1.70 -14.83 22.41
CA ALA A 17 -2.07 -14.14 23.64
C ALA A 17 -2.26 -15.11 24.80
N ARG A 18 -3.08 -16.14 24.58
CA ARG A 18 -3.34 -17.20 25.56
C ARG A 18 -2.09 -18.00 25.90
N TYR A 19 -1.22 -18.25 24.90
CA TYR A 19 0.02 -18.98 25.08
C TYR A 19 1.01 -18.30 26.03
N SER A 20 1.08 -16.97 26.03
CA SER A 20 1.99 -16.20 26.90
C SER A 20 1.88 -16.55 28.39
N ARG A 21 0.71 -17.06 28.83
CA ARG A 21 0.39 -17.44 30.21
C ARG A 21 -0.02 -18.91 30.35
N TYR A 22 0.17 -19.72 29.31
CA TYR A 22 -0.15 -21.15 29.34
C TYR A 22 1.09 -21.97 29.73
N PRO A 23 1.02 -22.83 30.76
CA PRO A 23 2.19 -23.54 31.28
C PRO A 23 2.70 -24.67 30.36
N GLY A 24 1.91 -25.07 29.35
CA GLY A 24 2.26 -26.13 28.40
C GLY A 24 2.80 -25.62 27.07
N THR A 25 2.71 -26.44 26.02
CA THR A 25 3.19 -26.06 24.67
C THR A 25 2.08 -25.45 23.83
N LEU A 26 2.43 -24.58 22.88
CA LEU A 26 1.48 -23.96 21.92
C LEU A 26 0.65 -25.01 21.16
N ARG A 27 1.25 -26.15 20.79
CA ARG A 27 0.53 -27.25 20.13
C ARG A 27 -0.53 -27.84 21.04
N ARG A 28 -0.21 -28.04 22.33
CA ARG A 28 -1.15 -28.59 23.29
C ARG A 28 -2.28 -27.62 23.58
N LEU A 29 -1.95 -26.33 23.77
CA LEU A 29 -2.93 -25.26 23.88
C LEU A 29 -3.89 -25.22 22.68
N PHE A 30 -3.35 -25.27 21.45
CA PHE A 30 -4.19 -25.29 20.25
C PHE A 30 -5.13 -26.49 20.24
N LEU A 31 -4.64 -27.70 20.52
CA LEU A 31 -5.47 -28.91 20.54
C LEU A 31 -6.53 -28.89 21.64
N ASP A 32 -6.19 -28.33 22.81
CA ASP A 32 -7.07 -28.31 23.98
C ASP A 32 -8.15 -27.24 23.91
N GLU A 33 -7.78 -26.04 23.45
CA GLU A 33 -8.63 -24.86 23.57
C GLU A 33 -9.13 -24.34 22.21
N PHE A 34 -8.50 -24.68 21.07
CA PHE A 34 -8.81 -24.07 19.76
C PHE A 34 -9.21 -25.08 18.66
N ALA A 35 -8.73 -26.33 18.71
CA ALA A 35 -8.95 -27.31 17.65
C ALA A 35 -10.40 -27.82 17.57
N GLY A 36 -11.12 -27.79 18.70
CA GLY A 36 -12.54 -28.14 18.77
C GLY A 36 -13.49 -27.04 18.27
N GLU A 37 -12.99 -25.84 17.99
CA GLU A 37 -13.83 -24.65 17.71
C GLU A 37 -14.24 -24.49 16.24
N GLY A 38 -14.06 -25.51 15.40
CA GLY A 38 -14.46 -25.46 13.98
C GLY A 38 -13.52 -24.59 13.14
N VAL A 39 -12.22 -24.67 13.43
CA VAL A 39 -11.17 -24.10 12.58
C VAL A 39 -11.16 -24.86 11.26
N GLU A 40 -11.91 -24.37 10.27
CA GLU A 40 -11.81 -24.86 8.91
C GLU A 40 -10.41 -24.51 8.37
N THR A 41 -9.54 -25.52 8.31
CA THR A 41 -8.22 -25.39 7.71
C THR A 41 -8.38 -25.29 6.19
N GLY A 42 -8.47 -24.07 5.67
CA GLY A 42 -8.59 -23.82 4.24
C GLY A 42 -8.23 -22.38 3.87
N ALA A 43 -7.48 -22.21 2.78
CA ALA A 43 -7.20 -20.92 2.16
C ALA A 43 -8.47 -20.40 1.47
N GLY A 44 -9.44 -19.93 2.26
CA GLY A 44 -10.75 -19.54 1.75
C GLY A 44 -11.89 -19.53 2.76
N ALA A 45 -11.63 -19.77 4.05
CA ALA A 45 -12.62 -19.57 5.10
C ALA A 45 -12.89 -18.06 5.26
N GLY A 46 -13.81 -17.55 4.45
CA GLY A 46 -14.33 -16.20 4.55
C GLY A 46 -14.97 -15.96 5.91
N ILE A 47 -14.82 -14.71 6.38
CA ILE A 47 -15.56 -14.04 7.45
C ILE A 47 -15.71 -14.90 8.71
N GLY A 48 -14.91 -14.56 9.72
CA GLY A 48 -14.95 -15.14 11.05
C GLY A 48 -16.38 -15.45 11.50
N SER A 49 -16.59 -16.72 11.82
CA SER A 49 -17.64 -17.13 12.74
C SER A 49 -17.65 -16.12 13.89
N LYS A 50 -18.81 -15.53 14.23
CA LYS A 50 -19.01 -14.63 15.37
C LYS A 50 -18.29 -15.09 16.66
N ARG A 51 -17.99 -16.39 16.76
CA ARG A 51 -17.23 -17.03 17.84
C ARG A 51 -15.74 -16.67 17.85
N ALA A 52 -15.07 -16.57 16.70
CA ALA A 52 -13.67 -16.13 16.62
C ALA A 52 -13.52 -14.66 17.03
N GLU A 53 -14.52 -13.82 16.71
CA GLU A 53 -14.61 -12.45 17.20
C GLU A 53 -14.84 -12.41 18.72
N GLN A 54 -15.76 -13.23 19.26
CA GLN A 54 -15.99 -13.33 20.71
C GLN A 54 -14.79 -13.86 21.49
N LEU A 55 -14.04 -14.81 20.92
CA LEU A 55 -12.81 -15.33 21.51
C LEU A 55 -11.73 -14.25 21.51
N TYR A 56 -11.56 -13.55 20.39
CA TYR A 56 -10.63 -12.43 20.30
C TYR A 56 -11.00 -11.30 21.27
N GLU A 57 -12.28 -10.93 21.36
CA GLU A 57 -12.78 -9.89 22.27
C GLU A 57 -12.58 -10.27 23.73
N ARG A 58 -12.90 -11.52 24.13
CA ARG A 58 -12.65 -12.00 25.49
C ARG A 58 -11.16 -11.94 25.84
N VAL A 59 -10.31 -12.40 24.95
CA VAL A 59 -8.85 -12.36 25.13
C VAL A 59 -8.36 -10.91 25.17
N PHE A 60 -8.82 -10.04 24.27
CA PHE A 60 -8.41 -8.65 24.22
C PHE A 60 -8.80 -7.88 25.50
N VAL A 61 -10.02 -8.10 26.00
CA VAL A 61 -10.55 -7.48 27.23
C VAL A 61 -9.87 -8.04 28.49
N GLU A 62 -9.64 -9.35 28.58
CA GLU A 62 -9.05 -9.97 29.77
C GLU A 62 -7.55 -9.73 29.91
N PHE A 63 -6.83 -9.57 28.79
CA PHE A 63 -5.36 -9.56 28.83
C PHE A 63 -4.74 -8.18 28.61
N GLY A 64 -5.46 -7.20 28.05
CA GLY A 64 -5.04 -5.78 27.98
C GLY A 64 -3.65 -5.56 27.37
N ASP A 65 -3.22 -6.47 26.50
CA ASP A 65 -1.82 -6.65 26.15
C ASP A 65 -1.51 -6.01 24.80
N ASP A 66 -0.82 -4.87 24.83
CA ASP A 66 -0.35 -4.16 23.62
C ASP A 66 0.49 -5.06 22.70
N SER A 67 1.15 -6.11 23.25
CA SER A 67 1.93 -7.06 22.44
C SER A 67 1.05 -8.00 21.61
N VAL A 68 -0.20 -8.24 22.03
CA VAL A 68 -1.19 -9.03 21.28
C VAL A 68 -1.78 -8.22 20.14
N ALA A 69 -2.01 -6.92 20.35
CA ALA A 69 -2.47 -6.01 19.30
C ALA A 69 -1.50 -5.96 18.10
N GLN A 70 -0.20 -6.13 18.35
CA GLN A 70 0.84 -6.18 17.31
C GLN A 70 0.75 -7.40 16.38
N LEU A 71 0.01 -8.45 16.78
CA LEU A 71 -0.22 -9.62 15.94
C LEU A 71 -1.30 -9.38 14.87
N GLY A 72 -2.07 -8.29 15.00
CA GLY A 72 -3.02 -7.84 13.98
C GLY A 72 -2.36 -6.98 12.91
N GLY A 73 -2.66 -7.25 11.64
CA GLY A 73 -2.28 -6.42 10.51
C GLY A 73 -3.50 -5.77 9.85
N ALA A 74 -3.32 -4.60 9.26
CA ALA A 74 -4.33 -3.94 8.43
C ALA A 74 -3.72 -3.53 7.08
N HIS A 75 -4.52 -3.64 6.01
CA HIS A 75 -4.17 -3.08 4.72
C HIS A 75 -4.83 -1.70 4.58
N LEU A 76 -4.01 -0.66 4.37
CA LEU A 76 -4.48 0.71 4.20
C LEU A 76 -4.22 1.17 2.76
N ALA A 77 -5.25 1.71 2.13
CA ALA A 77 -5.15 2.39 0.84
C ALA A 77 -5.25 3.90 1.07
N CYS A 78 -4.17 4.63 0.78
CA CYS A 78 -4.08 6.07 0.96
C CYS A 78 -4.13 6.78 -0.41
N GLU A 79 -5.32 7.21 -0.83
CA GLU A 79 -5.54 7.87 -2.12
C GLU A 79 -5.52 9.39 -2.02
N GLY A 80 -5.16 10.07 -3.12
CA GLY A 80 -5.10 11.54 -3.15
C GLY A 80 -4.07 12.14 -2.20
N THR A 81 -3.03 11.38 -1.85
CA THR A 81 -1.98 11.81 -0.92
C THR A 81 -0.83 12.50 -1.63
N SER A 82 -0.27 13.54 -1.01
CA SER A 82 0.90 14.25 -1.54
C SER A 82 2.17 13.41 -1.41
N ASN A 83 3.19 13.70 -2.21
CA ASN A 83 4.51 13.08 -2.06
C ASN A 83 5.10 13.34 -0.68
N VAL A 84 4.83 14.51 -0.08
CA VAL A 84 5.25 14.79 1.30
C VAL A 84 4.61 13.81 2.29
N LEU A 85 3.30 13.59 2.18
CA LEU A 85 2.59 12.68 3.08
C LEU A 85 3.04 11.23 2.88
N THR A 86 3.29 10.78 1.65
CA THR A 86 3.80 9.42 1.42
C THR A 86 5.14 9.21 2.12
N LYS A 87 6.04 10.20 2.14
CA LYS A 87 7.34 10.07 2.84
C LYS A 87 7.21 10.11 4.35
N ILE A 88 6.19 10.77 4.90
CA ILE A 88 5.87 10.68 6.32
C ILE A 88 5.36 9.28 6.66
N LEU A 89 4.39 8.76 5.90
CA LEU A 89 3.81 7.43 6.10
C LEU A 89 4.87 6.32 5.98
N GLN A 90 5.76 6.41 4.99
CA GLN A 90 6.78 5.41 4.69
C GLN A 90 8.01 5.47 5.62
N ARG A 91 8.06 6.42 6.56
CA ARG A 91 9.21 6.58 7.45
C ARG A 91 9.31 5.46 8.50
N GLY A 92 8.18 4.87 8.89
CA GLY A 92 8.14 3.77 9.85
C GLY A 92 8.74 2.48 9.28
N ARG A 93 9.25 1.59 10.14
CA ARG A 93 9.82 0.29 9.73
C ARG A 93 8.92 -0.90 10.04
N LEU A 94 7.72 -0.65 10.58
CA LEU A 94 6.78 -1.67 11.07
C LEU A 94 5.66 -2.01 10.07
N ALA A 95 5.78 -1.55 8.82
CA ALA A 95 4.81 -1.81 7.77
C ALA A 95 5.52 -2.10 6.44
N ALA A 96 4.80 -2.74 5.52
CA ALA A 96 5.18 -2.82 4.12
C ALA A 96 4.50 -1.71 3.34
N TYR A 97 5.23 -1.08 2.41
CA TYR A 97 4.73 0.05 1.63
C TYR A 97 4.77 -0.25 0.14
N LEU A 98 3.74 0.19 -0.57
CA LEU A 98 3.68 0.18 -2.02
C LEU A 98 3.13 1.53 -2.49
N GLU A 99 3.92 2.27 -3.26
CA GLU A 99 3.51 3.57 -3.82
C GLU A 99 3.40 3.54 -5.34
N GLN A 100 2.56 4.42 -5.89
CA GLN A 100 2.51 4.65 -7.32
C GLN A 100 3.84 5.22 -7.81
N SER A 101 4.49 4.52 -8.74
CA SER A 101 5.81 4.93 -9.25
C SER A 101 5.68 6.03 -10.30
N THR A 102 6.25 7.20 -10.02
CA THR A 102 6.43 8.28 -11.00
C THR A 102 7.34 7.92 -12.18
N ARG A 103 8.04 6.78 -12.12
CA ARG A 103 8.85 6.24 -13.24
C ARG A 103 8.00 5.48 -14.26
N TYR A 104 6.77 5.10 -13.91
CA TYR A 104 5.91 4.27 -14.76
C TYR A 104 4.50 4.86 -14.98
N ILE A 105 4.05 5.73 -14.09
CA ILE A 105 2.74 6.38 -14.15
C ILE A 105 2.93 7.84 -14.52
N ALA A 106 2.24 8.27 -15.59
CA ALA A 106 2.17 9.66 -16.00
C ALA A 106 1.12 10.42 -15.17
N TYR A 107 1.48 11.64 -14.75
CA TYR A 107 0.58 12.56 -14.04
C TYR A 107 0.17 13.73 -14.94
N ASP A 108 -0.12 13.42 -16.21
CA ASP A 108 -0.43 14.36 -17.28
C ASP A 108 -1.94 14.58 -17.50
N ARG A 109 -2.79 13.94 -16.68
CA ARG A 109 -4.24 14.01 -16.78
C ARG A 109 -4.86 14.85 -15.68
N ARG A 110 -5.82 15.69 -16.06
CA ARG A 110 -6.69 16.44 -15.16
C ARG A 110 -7.70 15.50 -14.49
N LEU A 111 -8.09 15.84 -13.27
CA LEU A 111 -9.18 15.21 -12.56
C LEU A 111 -10.54 15.61 -13.16
N PRO A 112 -11.65 14.92 -12.83
CA PRO A 112 -12.99 15.34 -13.23
C PRO A 112 -13.36 16.77 -12.81
N SER A 113 -12.69 17.32 -11.78
CA SER A 113 -12.82 18.72 -11.36
C SER A 113 -12.20 19.74 -12.33
N GLY A 114 -11.46 19.28 -13.35
CA GLY A 114 -10.73 20.13 -14.30
C GLY A 114 -9.33 20.53 -13.85
N ARG A 115 -8.94 20.30 -12.58
CA ARG A 115 -7.60 20.60 -12.05
C ARG A 115 -6.65 19.40 -12.14
N TYR A 116 -5.35 19.67 -12.11
CA TYR A 116 -4.35 18.62 -11.89
C TYR A 116 -4.33 18.10 -10.44
N ARG A 117 -3.58 17.03 -10.20
CA ARG A 117 -3.45 16.37 -8.89
C ARG A 117 -2.39 17.08 -8.03
N TYR A 118 -2.72 18.26 -7.54
CA TYR A 118 -1.94 18.96 -6.50
C TYR A 118 -2.82 19.30 -5.30
N TYR A 119 -2.20 19.41 -4.12
CA TYR A 119 -2.87 19.90 -2.92
C TYR A 119 -3.34 21.36 -3.07
N TRP A 120 -4.59 21.66 -2.71
CA TRP A 120 -5.14 23.01 -2.74
C TRP A 120 -5.79 23.38 -1.41
N HIS A 121 -5.69 24.66 -1.03
CA HIS A 121 -6.40 25.25 0.10
C HIS A 121 -6.59 26.76 -0.15
N GLU A 122 -7.70 27.33 0.30
CA GLU A 122 -8.03 28.77 0.11
C GLU A 122 -6.90 29.72 0.54
N ARG A 123 -6.26 29.45 1.69
CA ARG A 123 -5.08 30.17 2.20
C ARG A 123 -3.88 30.22 1.25
N LEU A 124 -3.77 29.31 0.28
CA LEU A 124 -2.69 29.33 -0.71
C LEU A 124 -2.97 30.32 -1.85
N GLY A 125 -4.25 30.62 -2.10
CA GLY A 125 -4.69 31.63 -3.06
C GLY A 125 -4.46 31.27 -4.54
N GLU A 126 -5.16 31.96 -5.43
CA GLU A 126 -5.09 31.74 -6.88
C GLU A 126 -3.67 31.73 -7.47
N PRO A 127 -2.70 32.54 -7.01
CA PRO A 127 -1.33 32.47 -7.53
C PRO A 127 -0.68 31.10 -7.38
N TYR A 128 -0.95 30.40 -6.28
CA TYR A 128 -0.44 29.03 -6.07
C TYR A 128 -1.09 28.04 -7.03
N ALA A 129 -2.42 28.09 -7.20
CA ALA A 129 -3.12 27.23 -8.15
C ALA A 129 -2.61 27.44 -9.58
N ALA A 130 -2.48 28.69 -10.01
CA ALA A 130 -1.96 29.04 -11.34
C ALA A 130 -0.54 28.52 -11.55
N ALA A 131 0.33 28.59 -10.53
CA ALA A 131 1.68 28.04 -10.61
C ALA A 131 1.67 26.50 -10.75
N MET A 132 0.85 25.81 -9.96
CA MET A 132 0.71 24.35 -10.03
C MET A 132 0.17 23.90 -11.39
N GLU A 133 -0.90 24.54 -11.88
CA GLU A 133 -1.46 24.28 -13.20
C GLU A 133 -0.39 24.42 -14.30
N ARG A 134 0.37 25.52 -14.26
CA ARG A 134 1.47 25.76 -15.21
C ARG A 134 2.55 24.68 -15.14
N ILE A 135 2.94 24.23 -13.95
CA ILE A 135 3.95 23.16 -13.78
C ILE A 135 3.46 21.87 -14.41
N PHE A 136 2.20 21.50 -14.19
CA PHE A 136 1.63 20.28 -14.76
C PHE A 136 1.42 20.36 -16.28
N ASP A 137 1.00 21.52 -16.81
CA ASP A 137 0.91 21.73 -18.26
C ASP A 137 2.30 21.58 -18.91
N LEU A 138 3.35 22.16 -18.30
CA LEU A 138 4.74 22.02 -18.77
C LEU A 138 5.21 20.56 -18.70
N TYR A 139 4.88 19.85 -17.62
CA TYR A 139 5.15 18.41 -17.49
C TYR A 139 4.44 17.61 -18.60
N ALA A 140 3.15 17.83 -18.84
CA ALA A 140 2.39 17.10 -19.85
C ALA A 140 2.94 17.33 -21.28
N GLN A 141 3.26 18.58 -21.62
CA GLN A 141 3.87 18.93 -22.91
C GLN A 141 5.28 18.35 -23.04
N GLY A 142 6.09 18.46 -21.99
CA GLY A 142 7.46 17.93 -21.95
C GLY A 142 7.49 16.41 -22.10
N LEU A 143 6.51 15.70 -21.55
CA LEU A 143 6.45 14.24 -21.61
C LEU A 143 6.25 13.75 -23.05
N GLY A 144 5.43 14.43 -23.84
CA GLY A 144 5.27 14.13 -25.27
C GLY A 144 6.60 14.27 -26.02
N ARG A 145 7.25 15.43 -25.88
CA ARG A 145 8.52 15.73 -26.55
C ARG A 145 9.65 14.78 -26.14
N LEU A 146 9.73 14.42 -24.85
CA LEU A 146 10.75 13.49 -24.37
C LEU A 146 10.52 12.05 -24.85
N ARG A 147 9.27 11.63 -25.04
CA ARG A 147 8.97 10.32 -25.64
C ARG A 147 9.45 10.27 -27.09
N GLU A 148 9.18 11.32 -27.87
CA GLU A 148 9.67 11.43 -29.26
C GLU A 148 11.19 11.41 -29.31
N TRP A 149 11.84 12.27 -28.52
CA TRP A 149 13.31 12.31 -28.44
C TRP A 149 13.90 10.97 -27.99
N CYS A 150 13.33 10.33 -26.96
CA CYS A 150 13.80 9.00 -26.52
C CYS A 150 13.62 7.95 -27.62
N ALA A 151 12.55 7.98 -28.41
CA ALA A 151 12.35 7.06 -29.52
C ALA A 151 13.39 7.25 -30.64
N GLU A 152 13.83 8.49 -30.88
CA GLU A 152 14.92 8.80 -31.82
C GLU A 152 16.28 8.34 -31.29
N GLN A 153 16.57 8.57 -30.01
CA GLN A 153 17.86 8.20 -29.40
C GLN A 153 18.01 6.70 -29.15
N PHE A 154 16.90 6.03 -28.87
CA PHE A 154 16.84 4.60 -28.58
C PHE A 154 15.91 3.91 -29.58
N PRO A 155 16.28 3.83 -30.87
CA PRO A 155 15.42 3.23 -31.88
C PRO A 155 15.20 1.74 -31.59
N ARG A 156 14.04 1.22 -31.99
CA ARG A 156 13.70 -0.19 -31.79
C ARG A 156 14.63 -1.08 -32.63
N LEU A 157 15.19 -2.11 -32.00
CA LEU A 157 16.00 -3.13 -32.66
C LEU A 157 15.16 -4.39 -32.90
N ASP A 158 15.45 -5.46 -32.18
CA ASP A 158 14.84 -6.78 -32.28
C ASP A 158 13.72 -7.02 -31.25
N GLU A 159 13.64 -6.19 -30.20
CA GLU A 159 12.64 -6.34 -29.15
C GLU A 159 11.19 -6.13 -29.66
N PRO A 160 10.19 -6.78 -29.02
CA PRO A 160 8.79 -6.56 -29.32
C PRO A 160 8.39 -5.09 -29.13
N GLU A 161 7.63 -4.54 -30.08
CA GLU A 161 7.21 -3.13 -30.05
C GLU A 161 6.56 -2.67 -28.72
N PRO A 162 5.71 -3.47 -28.04
CA PRO A 162 5.16 -3.07 -26.75
C PRO A 162 6.21 -2.92 -25.64
N VAL A 163 7.28 -3.73 -25.67
CA VAL A 163 8.37 -3.68 -24.70
C VAL A 163 9.21 -2.42 -24.94
N TRP A 164 9.57 -2.17 -26.19
CA TRP A 164 10.26 -0.94 -26.60
C TRP A 164 9.47 0.31 -26.20
N LYS A 165 8.17 0.39 -26.53
CA LYS A 165 7.32 1.54 -26.17
C LYS A 165 7.27 1.77 -24.65
N ARG A 166 7.21 0.71 -23.84
CA ARG A 166 7.27 0.83 -22.37
C ARG A 166 8.63 1.35 -21.90
N SER A 167 9.72 0.90 -22.52
CA SER A 167 11.08 1.39 -22.24
C SER A 167 11.22 2.89 -22.55
N ILE A 168 10.77 3.32 -23.74
CA ILE A 168 10.74 4.75 -24.13
C ILE A 168 9.92 5.57 -23.13
N ASN A 169 8.73 5.08 -22.77
CA ASN A 169 7.87 5.77 -21.81
C ASN A 169 8.53 5.89 -20.42
N ALA A 170 9.16 4.82 -19.93
CA ALA A 170 9.86 4.84 -18.64
C ALA A 170 11.04 5.82 -18.63
N LYS A 171 11.82 5.89 -19.72
CA LYS A 171 12.92 6.86 -19.87
C LYS A 171 12.42 8.30 -19.82
N ALA A 172 11.36 8.60 -20.59
CA ALA A 172 10.77 9.93 -20.62
C ALA A 172 10.20 10.34 -19.25
N LEU A 173 9.51 9.42 -18.56
CA LEU A 173 8.98 9.65 -17.21
C LEU A 173 10.09 9.87 -16.18
N ASP A 174 11.13 9.04 -16.18
CA ASP A 174 12.24 9.15 -15.23
C ASP A 174 13.04 10.45 -15.43
N ALA A 175 13.21 10.90 -16.68
CA ALA A 175 13.86 12.17 -16.98
C ALA A 175 13.03 13.39 -16.54
N LEU A 176 11.70 13.32 -16.65
CA LEU A 176 10.82 14.48 -16.44
C LEU A 176 10.24 14.59 -15.04
N ARG A 177 10.22 13.51 -14.25
CA ARG A 177 9.56 13.47 -12.93
C ARG A 177 10.05 14.52 -11.94
N GLY A 178 11.23 15.10 -12.16
CA GLY A 178 11.74 16.23 -11.36
C GLY A 178 10.93 17.53 -11.47
N LEU A 179 10.08 17.67 -12.51
CA LEU A 179 9.15 18.80 -12.62
C LEU A 179 7.89 18.64 -11.75
N LEU A 180 7.55 17.40 -11.35
CA LEU A 180 6.33 17.18 -10.57
C LEU A 180 6.47 17.80 -9.18
N PRO A 181 5.46 18.56 -8.71
CA PRO A 181 5.51 19.13 -7.38
C PRO A 181 5.41 18.05 -6.30
N ALA A 182 5.84 18.38 -5.08
CA ALA A 182 5.74 17.47 -3.94
C ALA A 182 4.34 17.46 -3.29
N SER A 183 3.50 18.44 -3.65
CA SER A 183 2.18 18.73 -3.08
C SER A 183 1.05 17.94 -3.74
#